data_AF-A0A7H4N1I3-F1
#
_entry.id   AF-A0A7H4N1I3-F1
#
_cell.length_a   1.000
_cell.length_b   1.000
_cell.length_c   1.000
_cell.angle_alpha   90.00
_cell.angle_beta   90.00
_cell.angle_gamma   90.00
#
_symmetry.space_group_name_H-M   'P 1'
#
loop_
_entity.id
_entity.type
_entity.pdbx_description
1 polymer ?
#
loop_
_entity_poly.entity_id
_entity_poly.type
_entity_poly.pdbx_seq_one_letter_code
_entity_poly.pdbx_strand_id
1 'polypeptide(L)'
;MRAFRDYLRQDIGEILIDNPKVLELARQHIAALGRPDFSSKIKLYTGEIPLFSHYQIESQIESAFQREVRLPSGGSIVIDSTEALTAIDINSARATPRRRHRRNGV
;
A
#
# COMPACT_ATOMS: atom_id res chain seq x y z
N MET A 1 -11.00 17.06 2.55
CA MET A 1 -10.34 15.73 2.60
C MET A 1 -9.84 15.40 1.19
N ARG A 2 -8.53 15.44 0.93
CA ARG A 2 -7.98 15.28 -0.44
C ARG A 2 -8.20 13.88 -1.03
N ALA A 3 -8.23 12.85 -0.18
CA ALA A 3 -8.34 11.46 -0.62
C ALA A 3 -9.57 11.16 -1.51
N PHE A 4 -10.76 11.71 -1.19
CA PHE A 4 -11.95 11.52 -2.03
C PHE A 4 -11.88 12.23 -3.37
N ARG A 5 -11.12 13.31 -3.49
CA ARG A 5 -10.93 13.97 -4.78
C ARG A 5 -9.91 13.22 -5.64
N ASP A 6 -8.84 12.74 -5.00
CA ASP A 6 -7.66 12.25 -5.72
C ASP A 6 -7.76 10.74 -6.06
N TYR A 7 -8.48 9.95 -5.26
CA TYR A 7 -8.55 8.49 -5.41
C TYR A 7 -9.93 7.92 -5.73
N LEU A 8 -11.01 8.71 -5.65
CA LEU A 8 -12.37 8.20 -5.80
C LEU A 8 -12.76 7.93 -7.27
N ARG A 9 -12.56 6.68 -7.68
CA ARG A 9 -12.82 6.17 -9.03
C ARG A 9 -14.04 5.25 -9.05
N GLN A 10 -14.65 5.07 -10.22
CA GLN A 10 -15.91 4.31 -10.35
C GLN A 10 -15.78 2.82 -9.99
N ASP A 11 -14.58 2.26 -10.16
CA ASP A 11 -14.19 0.89 -9.81
C ASP A 11 -14.06 0.63 -8.30
N ILE A 12 -14.11 1.66 -7.46
CA ILE A 12 -14.16 1.47 -6.01
C ILE A 12 -15.52 0.91 -5.62
N GLY A 13 -15.54 -0.30 -5.08
CA GLY A 13 -16.75 -0.95 -4.59
C GLY A 13 -17.28 -0.32 -3.29
N GLU A 14 -16.40 -0.14 -2.30
CA GLU A 14 -16.77 0.28 -0.94
C GLU A 14 -15.71 1.21 -0.33
N ILE A 15 -16.15 2.08 0.57
CA ILE A 15 -15.32 2.95 1.39
C ILE A 15 -15.61 2.60 2.85
N LEU A 16 -14.67 1.93 3.50
CA LEU A 16 -14.81 1.48 4.87
C LEU A 16 -14.22 2.51 5.82
N ILE A 17 -15.00 2.89 6.82
CA ILE A 17 -14.61 3.83 7.87
C ILE A 17 -14.94 3.19 9.20
N ASP A 18 -13.99 3.13 10.13
CA ASP A 18 -14.13 2.49 11.45
C ASP A 18 -14.62 3.45 12.55
N ASN A 19 -14.68 4.75 12.26
CA ASN A 19 -15.14 5.77 13.20
C ASN A 19 -16.46 6.40 12.75
N PRO A 20 -17.55 6.29 13.54
CA PRO A 20 -18.86 6.85 13.18
C PRO A 20 -18.86 8.37 12.95
N LYS A 21 -18.04 9.13 13.71
CA LYS A 21 -17.94 10.59 13.52
C LYS A 21 -17.28 10.93 12.18
N VAL A 22 -16.25 10.18 11.80
CA VAL A 22 -15.55 10.36 10.52
C VAL A 22 -16.44 9.96 9.35
N LEU A 23 -17.30 8.95 9.53
CA LEU A 23 -18.23 8.51 8.50
C LEU A 23 -19.24 9.60 8.11
N GLU A 24 -19.81 10.30 9.10
CA GLU A 24 -20.73 11.41 8.83
C GLU A 24 -20.02 12.58 8.13
N LEU A 25 -18.80 12.91 8.55
CA LEU A 25 -17.96 13.90 7.87
C LEU A 25 -17.65 13.48 6.42
N ALA A 26 -17.39 12.21 6.18
CA ALA A 26 -17.12 11.69 4.84
C ALA A 26 -18.33 11.83 3.92
N ARG A 27 -19.53 11.49 4.40
CA ARG A 27 -20.79 11.66 3.65
C ARG A 27 -21.04 13.12 3.26
N GLN A 28 -20.86 14.04 4.21
CA GLN A 28 -20.97 15.48 3.95
C GLN A 28 -19.96 15.95 2.90
N HIS A 29 -18.71 15.46 2.97
CA HIS A 29 -17.67 15.84 2.02
C HIS A 29 -17.94 15.33 0.61
N ILE A 30 -18.40 14.09 0.46
CA ILE A 30 -18.76 13.52 -0.84
C ILE A 30 -19.95 14.28 -1.47
N ALA A 31 -20.95 14.65 -0.66
CA ALA A 31 -22.06 15.48 -1.12
C ALA A 31 -21.58 16.86 -1.61
N ALA A 32 -20.69 17.52 -0.85
CA ALA A 32 -20.12 18.81 -1.23
C ALA A 32 -19.25 18.74 -2.50
N LEU A 33 -18.64 17.59 -2.80
CA LEU A 33 -17.87 17.34 -4.02
C LEU A 33 -18.75 17.05 -5.25
N GLY A 34 -20.08 17.01 -5.10
CA GLY A 34 -21.00 16.69 -6.21
C GLY A 34 -20.91 15.23 -6.67
N ARG A 35 -20.53 14.31 -5.78
CA ARG A 35 -20.39 12.86 -6.07
C ARG A 35 -21.34 12.00 -5.22
N PRO A 36 -22.65 12.29 -5.18
CA PRO A 36 -23.59 11.61 -4.29
C PRO A 36 -23.71 10.11 -4.55
N ASP A 37 -23.36 9.65 -5.75
CA ASP A 37 -23.28 8.25 -6.16
C ASP A 37 -22.32 7.41 -5.30
N PHE A 38 -21.34 8.04 -4.64
CA PHE A 38 -20.43 7.37 -3.71
C PHE A 38 -20.92 7.33 -2.27
N SER A 39 -21.99 8.07 -1.93
CA SER A 39 -22.51 8.09 -0.56
C SER A 39 -23.01 6.70 -0.12
N SER A 40 -23.61 5.95 -1.04
CA SER A 40 -24.07 4.56 -0.80
C SER A 40 -22.92 3.57 -0.62
N LYS A 41 -21.71 3.92 -1.07
CA LYS A 41 -20.50 3.10 -0.93
C LYS A 41 -19.80 3.30 0.40
N ILE A 42 -20.12 4.36 1.16
CA ILE A 42 -19.56 4.60 2.49
C ILE A 42 -20.26 3.68 3.51
N LYS A 43 -19.48 2.83 4.16
CA LYS A 43 -19.95 1.87 5.17
C LYS A 43 -19.15 2.00 6.47
N LEU A 44 -19.84 1.84 7.59
CA LEU A 44 -19.22 1.73 8.90
C LEU A 44 -18.63 0.33 9.05
N TYR A 45 -17.35 0.25 9.37
CA TYR A 45 -16.73 -0.99 9.78
C TYR A 45 -16.95 -1.19 11.28
N THR A 46 -17.56 -2.32 11.66
CA THR A 46 -17.90 -2.66 13.05
C THR A 46 -17.30 -3.99 13.50
N GLY A 47 -16.32 -4.53 12.75
CA GLY A 47 -15.65 -5.77 13.12
C GLY A 47 -14.82 -5.61 14.39
N GLU A 48 -14.71 -6.67 15.18
CA GLU A 48 -13.88 -6.68 16.39
C GLU A 48 -12.38 -6.58 16.08
N ILE A 49 -11.97 -7.16 14.94
CA ILE A 49 -10.59 -7.07 14.44
C ILE A 49 -10.38 -5.68 13.83
N PRO A 50 -9.28 -4.96 14.12
CA PRO A 50 -8.99 -3.67 13.49
C PRO A 50 -9.06 -3.73 11.95
N LEU A 51 -9.57 -2.66 11.32
CA LEU A 51 -9.89 -2.62 9.90
C LEU A 51 -8.70 -3.05 9.01
N PHE A 52 -7.52 -2.49 9.21
CA PHE A 52 -6.34 -2.82 8.39
C PHE A 52 -5.82 -4.24 8.62
N SER A 53 -5.90 -4.75 9.85
CA SER A 53 -5.59 -6.14 10.16
C SER A 53 -6.57 -7.12 9.50
N HIS A 54 -7.86 -6.80 9.49
CA HIS A 54 -8.88 -7.61 8.81
C HIS A 54 -8.60 -7.76 7.31
N TYR A 55 -8.14 -6.68 6.66
CA TYR A 55 -7.73 -6.71 5.24
C TYR A 55 -6.26 -7.07 5.01
N GLN A 56 -5.53 -7.45 6.07
CA GLN A 56 -4.14 -7.91 6.01
C GLN A 56 -3.15 -6.91 5.36
N ILE A 57 -3.46 -5.61 5.42
CA ILE A 57 -2.60 -4.56 4.86
C ILE A 57 -1.67 -3.93 5.88
N GLU A 58 -1.82 -4.24 7.17
CA GLU A 58 -1.00 -3.68 8.26
C GLU A 58 0.50 -3.85 8.00
N SER A 59 0.94 -5.07 7.69
CA SER A 59 2.35 -5.36 7.39
C SER A 59 2.89 -4.60 6.18
N GLN A 60 2.04 -4.29 5.20
CA GLN A 60 2.42 -3.51 4.02
C GLN A 60 2.59 -2.03 4.39
N ILE A 61 1.71 -1.50 5.23
CA ILE A 61 1.84 -0.15 5.80
C ILE A 61 3.12 -0.04 6.62
N GLU A 62 3.39 -1.01 7.51
CA GLU A 62 4.62 -1.07 8.29
C GLU A 62 5.88 -1.11 7.40
N SER A 63 5.82 -1.86 6.29
CA SER A 63 6.93 -1.94 5.33
C SER A 63 7.28 -0.60 4.70
N ALA A 64 6.30 0.30 4.51
CA ALA A 64 6.53 1.64 3.97
C ALA A 64 7.35 2.53 4.91
N PHE A 65 7.41 2.19 6.21
CA PHE A 65 8.25 2.87 7.20
C PHE A 65 9.62 2.20 7.40
N GLN A 66 9.84 1.03 6.78
CA GLN A 66 11.13 0.36 6.86
C GLN A 66 12.13 1.01 5.90
N ARG A 67 13.38 1.10 6.36
CA ARG A 67 14.50 1.51 5.51
C ARG A 67 14.75 0.50 4.37
N GLU A 68 14.52 -0.79 4.62
CA GLU A 68 14.69 -1.87 3.63
C GLU A 68 13.37 -2.62 3.41
N VAL A 69 12.99 -2.81 2.14
CA VAL A 69 11.79 -3.52 1.71
C VAL A 69 12.18 -4.74 0.89
N ARG A 70 11.76 -5.94 1.29
CA ARG A 70 12.00 -7.19 0.55
C ARG A 70 11.11 -7.28 -0.68
N LEU A 71 11.69 -7.73 -1.80
CA LEU A 71 10.98 -7.98 -3.05
C LEU A 71 10.52 -9.44 -3.15
N PRO A 72 9.42 -9.73 -3.88
CA PRO A 72 8.93 -11.10 -4.07
C PRO A 72 9.95 -12.07 -4.67
N SER A 73 10.89 -11.55 -5.48
CA SER A 73 11.98 -12.32 -6.10
C SER A 73 13.16 -12.61 -5.16
N GLY A 74 13.10 -12.18 -3.90
CA GLY A 74 14.14 -12.39 -2.88
C GLY A 74 15.23 -11.32 -2.83
N GLY A 75 15.16 -10.28 -3.67
CA GLY A 75 15.97 -9.07 -3.54
C GLY A 75 15.41 -8.10 -2.49
N SER A 76 15.98 -6.90 -2.40
CA SER A 76 15.45 -5.81 -1.57
C SER A 76 15.73 -4.43 -2.16
N ILE A 77 14.96 -3.45 -1.71
CA ILE A 77 15.16 -2.02 -1.98
C ILE A 77 15.50 -1.35 -0.65
N VAL A 78 16.52 -0.50 -0.64
CA VAL A 78 16.92 0.32 0.52
C VAL A 78 16.65 1.79 0.20
N ILE A 79 15.93 2.48 1.08
CA ILE A 79 15.51 3.87 0.90
C ILE A 79 16.19 4.73 1.97
N ASP A 80 17.07 5.63 1.55
CA ASP A 80 17.78 6.58 2.42
C ASP A 80 17.39 8.01 2.07
N SER A 81 16.72 8.69 3.01
CA SER A 81 16.36 10.10 2.86
C SER A 81 17.41 11.01 3.51
N THR A 82 17.85 12.03 2.77
CA THR A 82 18.73 13.11 3.23
C THR A 82 18.02 14.45 3.08
N GLU A 83 18.67 15.56 3.44
CA GLU A 83 18.06 16.90 3.41
C GLU A 83 17.59 17.32 2.01
N ALA A 84 18.35 16.99 0.97
CA ALA A 84 18.09 17.48 -0.38
C ALA A 84 17.76 16.37 -1.40
N LEU A 85 17.94 15.09 -1.03
CA LEU A 85 17.68 13.96 -1.93
C LEU A 85 17.23 12.70 -1.19
N THR A 86 16.55 11.81 -1.92
CA THR A 86 16.24 10.44 -1.50
C THR A 86 16.99 9.48 -2.40
N ALA A 87 17.85 8.65 -1.82
CA ALA A 87 18.57 7.59 -2.52
C ALA A 87 17.79 6.28 -2.40
N ILE A 88 17.71 5.53 -3.51
CA ILE A 88 17.08 4.22 -3.59
C ILE A 88 18.10 3.23 -4.15
N ASP A 89 18.54 2.28 -3.33
CA ASP A 89 19.46 1.21 -3.73
C ASP A 89 18.72 -0.13 -3.93
N ILE A 90 19.18 -0.94 -4.88
CA ILE A 90 18.53 -2.21 -5.26
C ILE A 90 19.52 -3.36 -5.11
N ASN A 91 19.19 -4.28 -4.21
CA ASN A 91 19.96 -5.48 -3.93
C ASN A 91 19.29 -6.71 -4.56
N SER A 92 19.98 -7.37 -5.50
CA SER A 92 19.46 -8.60 -6.13
C SER A 92 19.57 -9.82 -5.21
N ALA A 93 18.68 -10.80 -5.38
CA ALA A 93 18.76 -12.07 -4.68
C ALA A 93 20.06 -12.81 -4.99
N ARG A 94 20.64 -13.51 -4.00
CA ARG A 94 21.88 -14.29 -4.18
C ARG A 94 21.70 -15.29 -5.32
N ALA A 95 22.48 -15.14 -6.40
CA ALA A 95 22.47 -16.09 -7.50
C ALA A 95 22.94 -17.47 -6.99
N THR A 96 22.13 -18.51 -7.16
CA THR A 96 22.61 -19.90 -7.07
C THR A 96 23.83 -20.04 -7.97
N PRO A 97 24.98 -20.54 -7.47
CA PRO A 97 26.19 -20.63 -8.28
C PRO A 97 25.90 -21.46 -9.54
N ARG A 98 25.94 -20.83 -10.72
CA ARG A 98 26.04 -21.58 -11.97
C ARG A 98 27.38 -22.32 -11.91
N ARG A 99 27.36 -23.63 -11.63
CA ARG A 99 28.54 -24.49 -11.80
C ARG A 99 29.01 -24.28 -13.24
N ARG A 100 30.15 -23.60 -13.41
CA ARG A 100 30.85 -23.55 -14.71
C ARG A 100 31.18 -25.00 -15.07
N HIS A 101 30.43 -25.57 -16.01
CA HIS A 101 30.80 -26.84 -16.62
C HIS A 101 32.01 -26.55 -17.52
N ARG A 102 33.22 -26.67 -16.96
CA ARG A 102 34.44 -26.76 -17.78
C ARG A 102 34.32 -28.06 -18.56
N ARG A 103 33.91 -27.98 -19.82
CA ARG A 103 34.19 -29.06 -20.78
C ARG A 103 35.69 -28.97 -21.06
N ASN A 104 36.44 -29.91 -20.50
CA ASN A 104 37.79 -30.19 -20.96
C ASN A 104 37.65 -30.79 -22.37
N GLY A 105 38.09 -30.04 -23.37
CA GLY A 105 38.36 -30.57 -24.70
C GLY A 105 39.69 -31.34 -24.68
N VAL A 106 39.66 -32.47 -25.39
CA VAL A 106 40.71 -33.47 -25.64
C VAL A 106 42.06 -32.87 -26.03
#